data_AF-A0A952QTB1-F1
#
_entry.id   AF-A0A952QTB1-F1
#
_cell.length_a   1.000
_cell.length_b   1.000
_cell.length_c   1.000
_cell.angle_alpha   90.00
_cell.angle_beta   90.00
_cell.angle_gamma   90.00
#
_symmetry.space_group_name_H-M   'P 1'
#
loop_
_entity.id
_entity.type
_entity.pdbx_description
1 polymer ?
#
loop_
_entity_poly.entity_id
_entity_poly.type
_entity_poly.pdbx_seq_one_letter_code
_entity_poly.pdbx_strand_id
1 'polypeptide(L)'
;MLEESASNLGRVRVEEASRKQALGEMFVRPKTSPARIERMRGRREISKNTARHVVFVWGLIATLCVPSVLFASHAADHRFTVEGFVCGKDGRPAVNVEVLVKDTRITVGQTVTTDGDGYYKVTLHLHNDNVGDPLLVEAAGEQKNSKIQFDPNDLETERKLRIDFGSGCERDLGPPQWLLYGLGIAAVAIVGWIGLKISRKRMREEQRRKKGQGKRQK
;
A
#
# COMPACT_ATOMS: atom_id res chain seq x y z
N MET A 1 -34.21 28.19 99.83
CA MET A 1 -33.28 27.07 99.55
C MET A 1 -33.44 26.72 98.09
N LEU A 2 -32.32 26.77 97.34
CA LEU A 2 -32.11 26.28 95.96
C LEU A 2 -32.93 27.03 94.87
N GLU A 3 -32.42 27.46 93.72
CA GLU A 3 -31.19 27.12 93.01
C GLU A 3 -30.84 28.25 92.04
N GLU A 4 -29.53 28.44 91.89
CA GLU A 4 -28.83 29.32 90.98
C GLU A 4 -28.59 28.59 89.64
N SER A 5 -28.15 29.32 88.61
CA SER A 5 -27.51 28.80 87.39
C SER A 5 -28.42 28.41 86.23
N ALA A 6 -28.62 29.34 85.29
CA ALA A 6 -28.33 29.14 83.86
C ALA A 6 -28.97 30.24 83.00
N SER A 7 -28.32 31.39 82.81
CA SER A 7 -28.59 32.20 81.60
C SER A 7 -27.48 33.19 81.19
N ASN A 8 -26.33 33.20 81.87
CA ASN A 8 -25.19 34.06 81.53
C ASN A 8 -24.35 33.59 80.32
N LEU A 9 -24.79 32.57 79.58
CA LEU A 9 -24.12 32.07 78.37
C LEU A 9 -24.65 32.67 77.06
N GLY A 10 -25.73 33.47 77.10
CA GLY A 10 -26.35 34.05 75.91
C GLY A 10 -25.80 35.40 75.46
N ARG A 11 -25.09 36.14 76.33
CA ARG A 11 -24.74 37.55 76.07
C ARG A 11 -23.33 37.80 75.54
N VAL A 12 -22.45 36.79 75.56
CA VAL A 12 -21.08 36.91 75.03
C VAL A 12 -21.00 36.55 73.54
N ARG A 13 -22.01 35.86 72.98
CA ARG A 13 -21.95 35.33 71.61
C ARG A 13 -22.39 36.30 70.51
N VAL A 14 -22.96 37.46 70.87
CA VAL A 14 -23.51 38.42 69.89
C VAL A 14 -22.52 39.54 69.53
N GLU A 15 -21.54 39.83 70.38
CA GLU A 15 -20.53 40.87 70.11
C GLU A 15 -19.33 40.38 69.27
N GLU A 16 -19.02 39.08 69.29
CA GLU A 16 -17.87 38.54 68.52
C GLU A 16 -18.21 38.31 67.04
N ALA A 17 -19.49 38.24 66.68
CA ALA A 17 -19.95 38.11 65.29
C ALA A 17 -19.90 39.43 64.50
N SER A 18 -19.85 40.58 65.17
CA SER A 18 -19.83 41.90 64.51
C SER A 18 -18.42 42.47 64.30
N ARG A 19 -17.37 41.81 64.81
CA ARG A 19 -15.98 42.33 64.82
C ARG A 19 -14.99 41.46 64.03
N LYS A 20 -15.46 40.68 63.05
CA LYS A 20 -14.60 39.99 62.06
C LYS A 20 -14.92 40.37 60.61
N GLN A 21 -15.68 41.44 60.39
CA GLN A 21 -16.02 41.94 59.05
C GLN A 21 -15.17 43.13 58.58
N ALA A 22 -14.18 43.56 59.37
CA ALA A 22 -13.32 44.67 59.01
C ALA A 22 -11.86 44.31 59.30
N LEU A 23 -11.23 43.57 58.38
CA LEU A 23 -9.80 43.63 58.03
C LEU A 23 -9.43 42.43 57.15
N GLY A 24 -8.87 42.72 55.97
CA GLY A 24 -7.93 41.82 55.34
C GLY A 24 -8.38 41.12 54.06
N GLU A 25 -7.82 41.63 52.96
CA GLU A 25 -7.30 40.86 51.84
C GLU A 25 -8.26 40.55 50.67
N MET A 26 -8.13 41.41 49.67
CA MET A 26 -8.57 41.20 48.29
C MET A 26 -7.79 40.01 47.68
N PHE A 27 -8.30 38.80 47.87
CA PHE A 27 -7.73 37.58 47.30
C PHE A 27 -7.97 37.53 45.78
N VAL A 28 -6.97 37.95 45.01
CA VAL A 28 -6.94 37.76 43.55
C VAL A 28 -6.86 36.25 43.26
N ARG A 29 -7.94 35.66 42.74
CA ARG A 29 -7.93 34.26 42.31
C ARG A 29 -6.87 34.05 41.21
N PRO A 30 -5.90 33.14 41.38
CA PRO A 30 -5.01 32.78 40.29
C PRO A 30 -5.79 31.97 39.24
N LYS A 31 -5.73 32.40 37.97
CA LYS A 31 -6.59 31.91 36.88
C LYS A 31 -6.30 30.48 36.41
N THR A 32 -5.37 29.76 37.03
CA THR A 32 -5.11 28.34 36.73
C THR A 32 -4.53 27.62 37.94
N SER A 33 -5.27 26.64 38.48
CA SER A 33 -4.76 25.72 39.50
C SER A 33 -3.59 24.88 38.94
N PRO A 34 -2.51 24.66 39.68
CA PRO A 34 -1.34 23.87 39.24
C PRO A 34 -1.71 22.45 38.78
N ALA A 35 -2.74 21.85 39.39
CA ALA A 35 -3.29 20.54 39.01
C ALA A 35 -3.83 20.47 37.56
N ARG A 36 -4.16 21.60 36.94
CA ARG A 36 -4.64 21.66 35.55
C ARG A 36 -3.48 21.68 34.54
N ILE A 37 -2.33 22.19 34.95
CA ILE A 37 -1.11 22.26 34.13
C ILE A 37 -0.44 20.87 34.07
N GLU A 38 -0.40 20.14 35.18
CA GLU A 38 0.12 18.76 35.19
C GLU A 38 -0.74 17.78 34.40
N ARG A 39 -2.07 17.87 34.51
CA ARG A 39 -2.99 17.04 33.71
C ARG A 39 -2.85 17.26 32.19
N MET A 40 -2.53 18.47 31.76
CA MET A 40 -2.27 18.80 30.35
C MET A 40 -0.88 18.33 29.88
N ARG A 41 0.11 18.29 30.78
CA ARG A 41 1.47 17.78 30.50
C ARG A 41 1.47 16.26 30.37
N GLY A 42 0.76 15.53 31.23
CA GLY A 42 0.58 14.07 31.16
C GLY A 42 -0.13 13.60 29.88
N ARG A 43 -1.19 14.32 29.45
CA ARG A 43 -1.90 14.00 28.18
C ARG A 43 -1.04 14.18 26.92
N ARG A 44 -0.07 15.12 26.91
CA ARG A 44 0.84 15.34 25.77
C ARG A 44 1.96 14.32 25.66
N GLU A 45 2.42 13.76 26.78
CA GLU A 45 3.45 12.71 26.80
C GLU A 45 2.86 11.37 26.35
N ILE A 46 1.68 11.00 26.86
CA ILE A 46 0.99 9.77 26.46
C ILE A 46 0.69 9.77 24.95
N SER A 47 0.16 10.88 24.42
CA SER A 47 -0.16 11.04 22.98
C SER A 47 1.06 10.87 22.04
N LYS A 48 2.26 11.28 22.45
CA LYS A 48 3.46 11.19 21.61
C LYS A 48 4.05 9.79 21.57
N ASN A 49 3.99 9.05 22.68
CA ASN A 49 4.46 7.68 22.72
C ASN A 49 3.54 6.75 21.93
N THR A 50 2.21 6.88 22.06
CA THR A 50 1.27 6.05 21.29
C THR A 50 1.40 6.28 19.78
N ALA A 51 1.54 7.53 19.34
CA ALA A 51 1.73 7.84 17.92
C ALA A 51 3.06 7.30 17.34
N ARG A 52 4.13 7.29 18.15
CA ARG A 52 5.42 6.71 17.74
C ARG A 52 5.34 5.20 17.63
N HIS A 53 4.70 4.53 18.58
CA HIS A 53 4.51 3.08 18.53
C HIS A 53 3.61 2.66 17.38
N VAL A 54 2.52 3.37 17.10
CA VAL A 54 1.65 3.09 15.95
C VAL A 54 2.41 3.25 14.63
N VAL A 55 3.19 4.33 14.46
CA VAL A 55 4.00 4.52 13.23
C VAL A 55 5.10 3.47 13.10
N PHE A 56 5.73 3.05 14.20
CA PHE A 56 6.77 2.02 14.18
C PHE A 56 6.20 0.64 13.85
N VAL A 57 5.06 0.28 14.45
CA VAL A 57 4.38 -0.99 14.22
C VAL A 57 3.83 -1.05 12.79
N TRP A 58 3.15 -0.01 12.33
CA TRP A 58 2.68 0.06 10.94
C TRP A 58 3.82 0.14 9.93
N GLY A 59 4.95 0.78 10.26
CA GLY A 59 6.16 0.79 9.44
C GLY A 59 6.81 -0.60 9.33
N LEU A 60 6.86 -1.36 10.44
CA LEU A 60 7.36 -2.74 10.45
C LEU A 60 6.43 -3.68 9.67
N ILE A 61 5.11 -3.57 9.86
CA ILE A 61 4.12 -4.34 9.10
C ILE A 61 4.21 -4.01 7.61
N ALA A 62 4.32 -2.74 7.24
CA ALA A 62 4.49 -2.34 5.84
C ALA A 62 5.78 -2.91 5.23
N THR A 63 6.88 -2.99 5.99
CA THR A 63 8.14 -3.59 5.53
C THR A 63 8.04 -5.11 5.40
N LEU A 64 7.36 -5.80 6.31
CA LEU A 64 7.11 -7.25 6.28
C LEU A 64 6.11 -7.66 5.20
N CYS A 65 5.20 -6.77 4.82
CA CYS A 65 4.22 -6.97 3.75
C CYS A 65 4.68 -6.39 2.41
N VAL A 66 5.94 -5.96 2.26
CA VAL A 66 6.51 -5.77 0.92
C VAL A 66 6.60 -7.19 0.35
N PRO A 67 5.82 -7.56 -0.68
CA PRO A 67 6.01 -8.84 -1.31
C PRO A 67 7.45 -8.82 -1.82
N SER A 68 8.29 -9.71 -1.27
CA SER A 68 9.55 -10.03 -1.88
C SER A 68 9.19 -10.39 -3.31
N VAL A 69 9.61 -9.55 -4.26
CA VAL A 69 9.47 -9.82 -5.68
C VAL A 69 10.46 -10.94 -5.96
N LEU A 70 10.11 -12.14 -5.52
CA LEU A 70 10.73 -13.37 -5.94
C LEU A 70 10.28 -13.48 -7.39
N PHE A 71 11.06 -12.90 -8.29
CA PHE A 71 11.07 -13.33 -9.67
C PHE A 71 11.41 -14.82 -9.60
N ALA A 72 10.37 -15.65 -9.65
CA ALA A 72 10.54 -17.07 -9.84
C ALA A 72 11.03 -17.26 -11.28
N SER A 73 12.32 -17.00 -11.51
CA SER A 73 13.05 -17.34 -12.72
C SER A 73 13.21 -18.85 -12.73
N HIS A 74 12.13 -19.58 -12.95
CA HIS A 74 12.24 -20.98 -13.30
C HIS A 74 12.97 -21.04 -14.63
N ALA A 75 14.09 -21.77 -14.68
CA ALA A 75 14.85 -21.96 -15.91
C ALA A 75 13.90 -22.36 -17.04
N ALA A 76 13.93 -21.63 -18.15
CA ALA A 76 13.05 -21.79 -19.29
C ALA A 76 13.41 -23.04 -20.14
N ASP A 77 13.95 -24.08 -19.51
CA ASP A 77 14.82 -25.05 -20.18
C ASP A 77 14.06 -26.06 -21.06
N HIS A 78 12.75 -26.25 -20.87
CA HIS A 78 11.98 -27.18 -21.72
C HIS A 78 10.58 -26.68 -22.08
N ARG A 79 10.26 -25.43 -21.78
CA ARG A 79 8.94 -24.88 -22.04
C ARG A 79 9.00 -24.00 -23.28
N PHE A 80 8.24 -24.37 -24.30
CA PHE A 80 8.05 -23.57 -25.49
C PHE A 80 6.62 -23.05 -25.52
N THR A 81 6.47 -21.74 -25.40
CA THR A 81 5.17 -21.07 -25.36
C THR A 81 4.75 -20.65 -26.77
N VAL A 82 3.56 -21.04 -27.19
CA VAL A 82 2.89 -20.50 -28.38
C VAL A 82 1.69 -19.69 -27.91
N GLU A 83 1.65 -18.42 -28.27
CA GLU A 83 0.58 -17.51 -27.86
C GLU A 83 0.11 -16.64 -29.03
N GLY A 84 -1.08 -16.06 -28.91
CA GLY A 84 -1.60 -15.15 -29.91
C GLY A 84 -3.07 -14.85 -29.73
N PHE A 85 -3.63 -14.14 -30.69
CA PHE A 85 -5.04 -13.75 -30.72
C PHE A 85 -5.75 -14.40 -31.91
N VAL A 86 -7.02 -14.74 -31.73
CA VAL A 86 -7.92 -15.12 -32.82
C VAL A 86 -8.94 -14.01 -32.99
N CYS A 87 -8.83 -13.28 -34.10
CA CYS A 87 -9.71 -12.19 -34.46
C CYS A 87 -10.73 -12.64 -35.51
N GLY A 88 -12.00 -12.31 -35.27
CA GLY A 88 -13.06 -12.46 -36.24
C GLY A 88 -12.91 -11.51 -37.42
N LYS A 89 -13.69 -11.75 -38.48
CA LYS A 89 -13.69 -10.92 -39.70
C LYS A 89 -14.14 -9.46 -39.46
N ASP A 90 -14.83 -9.22 -38.36
CA ASP A 90 -15.28 -7.91 -37.89
C ASP A 90 -14.23 -7.19 -37.03
N GLY A 91 -13.03 -7.77 -36.89
CA GLY A 91 -11.95 -7.25 -36.05
C GLY A 91 -12.21 -7.42 -34.56
N ARG A 92 -13.25 -8.17 -34.16
CA ARG A 92 -13.53 -8.45 -32.75
C ARG A 92 -12.84 -9.73 -32.30
N PRO A 93 -12.54 -9.87 -31.00
CA PRO A 93 -12.08 -11.13 -30.44
C PRO A 93 -13.02 -12.30 -30.72
N ALA A 94 -12.47 -13.41 -31.22
CA ALA A 94 -13.20 -14.66 -31.34
C ALA A 94 -13.03 -15.46 -30.03
N VAL A 95 -14.08 -15.49 -29.21
CA VAL A 95 -14.09 -16.08 -27.87
C VAL A 95 -14.54 -17.54 -27.91
N ASN A 96 -13.98 -18.39 -27.04
CA ASN A 96 -14.29 -19.82 -26.97
C ASN A 96 -14.04 -20.59 -28.27
N VAL A 97 -13.03 -20.17 -29.05
CA VAL A 97 -12.58 -20.87 -30.25
C VAL A 97 -11.49 -21.86 -29.88
N GLU A 98 -11.61 -23.10 -30.36
CA GLU A 98 -10.55 -24.09 -30.20
C GLU A 98 -9.31 -23.73 -31.03
N VAL A 99 -8.15 -23.79 -30.37
CA VAL A 99 -6.83 -23.59 -30.97
C VAL A 99 -5.99 -24.83 -30.70
N LEU A 100 -5.60 -25.52 -31.76
CA LEU A 100 -4.67 -26.65 -31.71
C LEU A 100 -3.26 -26.13 -32.01
N VAL A 101 -2.30 -26.48 -31.15
CA VAL A 101 -0.87 -26.24 -31.39
C VAL A 101 -0.16 -27.58 -31.31
N LYS A 102 0.58 -27.95 -32.36
CA LYS A 102 1.20 -29.27 -32.47
C LYS A 102 2.56 -29.22 -33.17
N ASP A 103 3.56 -29.83 -32.55
CA ASP A 103 4.76 -30.30 -33.25
C ASP A 103 4.41 -31.53 -34.08
N THR A 104 4.54 -31.43 -35.38
CA THR A 104 4.14 -32.48 -36.31
C THR A 104 5.20 -33.55 -36.53
N ARG A 105 6.46 -33.31 -36.13
CA ARG A 105 7.54 -34.32 -36.18
C ARG A 105 7.40 -35.31 -35.04
N ILE A 106 7.24 -34.82 -33.80
CA ILE A 106 7.17 -35.68 -32.61
C ILE A 106 5.74 -35.91 -32.10
N THR A 107 4.73 -35.37 -32.78
CA THR A 107 3.30 -35.56 -32.47
C THR A 107 2.88 -35.05 -31.09
N VAL A 108 3.67 -34.14 -30.49
CA VAL A 108 3.31 -33.45 -29.25
C VAL A 108 2.44 -32.25 -29.58
N GLY A 109 1.27 -32.13 -28.93
CA GLY A 109 0.39 -30.99 -29.14
C GLY A 109 -0.65 -30.86 -28.04
N GLN A 110 -1.27 -29.70 -28.00
CA GLN A 110 -2.35 -29.38 -27.06
C GLN A 110 -3.42 -28.55 -27.77
N THR A 111 -4.65 -28.69 -27.32
CA THR A 111 -5.78 -27.86 -27.73
C THR A 111 -6.24 -27.03 -26.55
N VAL A 112 -6.42 -25.73 -26.77
CA VAL A 112 -6.96 -24.77 -25.78
C VAL A 112 -8.12 -24.00 -26.40
N THR A 113 -8.87 -23.27 -25.57
CA THR A 113 -9.90 -22.35 -26.05
C THR A 113 -9.47 -20.91 -25.80
N THR A 114 -9.81 -20.01 -26.73
CA THR A 114 -9.55 -18.58 -26.57
C THR A 114 -10.37 -17.97 -25.44
N ASP A 115 -9.79 -17.00 -24.74
CA ASP A 115 -10.46 -16.25 -23.67
C ASP A 115 -11.38 -15.13 -24.20
N GLY A 116 -11.88 -14.29 -23.30
CA GLY A 116 -12.78 -13.17 -23.64
C GLY A 116 -12.17 -12.07 -24.51
N ASP A 117 -10.83 -11.99 -24.56
CA ASP A 117 -10.08 -11.11 -25.45
C ASP A 117 -9.63 -11.83 -26.73
N GLY A 118 -10.06 -13.08 -26.93
CA GLY A 118 -9.67 -13.89 -28.08
C GLY A 118 -8.23 -14.39 -27.99
N TYR A 119 -7.60 -14.26 -26.82
CA TYR A 119 -6.22 -14.65 -26.58
C TYR A 119 -6.15 -16.14 -26.26
N TYR A 120 -5.09 -16.78 -26.73
CA TYR A 120 -4.74 -18.15 -26.38
C TYR A 120 -3.26 -18.25 -26.00
N LYS A 121 -2.95 -19.20 -25.12
CA LYS A 121 -1.59 -19.56 -24.73
C LYS A 121 -1.49 -21.06 -24.55
N VAL A 122 -0.50 -21.66 -25.21
CA VAL A 122 -0.16 -23.08 -25.11
C VAL A 122 1.31 -23.20 -24.72
N THR A 123 1.63 -24.14 -23.83
CA THR A 123 3.03 -24.43 -23.47
C THR A 123 3.33 -25.88 -23.77
N LEU A 124 4.16 -26.10 -24.78
CA LEU A 124 4.68 -27.42 -25.14
C LEU A 124 5.95 -27.72 -24.34
N HIS A 125 6.15 -28.98 -23.99
CA HIS A 125 7.40 -29.45 -23.40
C HIS A 125 8.31 -29.92 -24.54
N LEU A 126 9.26 -29.08 -24.95
CA LEU A 126 10.16 -29.34 -26.07
C LEU A 126 11.62 -29.37 -25.58
N HIS A 127 12.40 -30.28 -26.16
CA HIS A 127 13.83 -30.39 -25.92
C HIS A 127 14.62 -29.53 -26.92
N ASN A 128 15.93 -29.36 -26.70
CA ASN A 128 16.79 -28.54 -27.54
C ASN A 128 16.96 -29.08 -28.97
N ASP A 129 16.82 -30.39 -29.17
CA ASP A 129 16.85 -31.05 -30.48
C ASP A 129 15.55 -30.91 -31.28
N ASN A 130 14.52 -30.26 -30.71
CA ASN A 130 13.31 -29.86 -31.42
C ASN A 130 13.44 -28.52 -32.15
N VAL A 131 14.57 -27.82 -32.03
CA VAL A 131 14.82 -26.60 -32.81
C VAL A 131 14.78 -26.94 -34.30
N GLY A 132 13.95 -26.21 -35.05
CA GLY A 132 13.70 -26.40 -36.47
C GLY A 132 12.51 -27.30 -36.80
N ASP A 133 11.89 -27.92 -35.81
CA ASP A 133 10.74 -28.82 -36.03
C ASP A 133 9.52 -28.09 -36.60
N PRO A 134 8.74 -28.75 -37.46
CA PRO A 134 7.52 -28.19 -38.03
C PRO A 134 6.40 -28.06 -36.98
N LEU A 135 5.97 -26.83 -36.76
CA LEU A 135 4.88 -26.47 -35.88
C LEU A 135 3.62 -26.15 -36.69
N LEU A 136 2.54 -26.87 -36.41
CA LEU A 136 1.19 -26.58 -36.92
C LEU A 136 0.39 -25.87 -35.84
N VAL A 137 -0.24 -24.76 -36.21
CA VAL A 137 -1.26 -24.10 -35.40
C VAL A 137 -2.55 -24.02 -36.20
N GLU A 138 -3.66 -24.45 -35.61
CA GLU A 138 -4.98 -24.43 -36.24
C GLU A 138 -5.98 -23.73 -35.33
N ALA A 139 -6.75 -22.79 -35.90
CA ALA A 139 -7.82 -22.09 -35.21
C ALA A 139 -8.91 -21.69 -36.21
N ALA A 140 -10.18 -21.81 -35.84
CA ALA A 140 -11.33 -21.38 -36.64
C ALA A 140 -11.32 -21.86 -38.12
N GLY A 141 -10.77 -23.05 -38.39
CA GLY A 141 -10.65 -23.61 -39.74
C GLY A 141 -9.51 -23.05 -40.60
N GLU A 142 -8.66 -22.18 -40.03
CA GLU A 142 -7.41 -21.73 -40.63
C GLU A 142 -6.22 -22.50 -40.02
N GLN A 143 -5.24 -22.84 -40.85
CA GLN A 143 -4.00 -23.48 -40.42
C GLN A 143 -2.80 -22.62 -40.78
N LYS A 144 -1.88 -22.47 -39.82
CA LYS A 144 -0.59 -21.81 -39.99
C LYS A 144 0.54 -22.78 -39.68
N ASN A 145 1.45 -22.91 -40.64
CA ASN A 145 2.67 -23.69 -40.47
C ASN A 145 3.83 -22.75 -40.10
N SER A 146 4.62 -23.16 -39.12
CA SER A 146 5.78 -22.43 -38.62
C SER A 146 6.88 -23.42 -38.26
N LYS A 147 8.02 -22.90 -37.80
CA LYS A 147 9.10 -23.72 -37.24
C LYS A 147 9.34 -23.33 -35.80
N ILE A 148 9.62 -24.32 -34.96
CA ILE A 148 10.12 -24.08 -33.60
C ILE A 148 11.49 -23.45 -33.71
N GLN A 149 11.66 -22.24 -33.15
CA GLN A 149 12.92 -21.50 -33.17
C GLN A 149 13.16 -20.89 -31.79
N PHE A 150 14.30 -21.21 -31.20
CA PHE A 150 14.83 -20.62 -29.96
C PHE A 150 16.34 -20.89 -29.88
N ASP A 151 17.07 -20.14 -29.07
CA ASP A 151 18.49 -20.43 -28.77
C ASP A 151 18.55 -21.45 -27.62
N PRO A 152 19.07 -22.66 -27.83
CA PRO A 152 19.18 -23.66 -26.77
C PRO A 152 20.19 -23.29 -25.68
N ASN A 153 21.08 -22.31 -25.93
CA ASN A 153 22.04 -21.81 -24.95
C ASN A 153 21.49 -20.65 -24.10
N ASP A 154 20.34 -20.10 -24.48
CA ASP A 154 19.66 -19.07 -23.70
C ASP A 154 18.76 -19.73 -22.64
N LEU A 155 19.18 -19.61 -21.38
CA LEU A 155 18.48 -20.15 -20.21
C LEU A 155 17.64 -19.10 -19.49
N GLU A 156 17.76 -17.84 -19.88
CA GLU A 156 17.17 -16.69 -19.19
C GLU A 156 15.87 -16.24 -19.86
N THR A 157 15.81 -16.27 -21.19
CA THR A 157 14.63 -15.81 -21.91
C THR A 157 13.59 -16.92 -22.09
N GLU A 158 12.31 -16.55 -21.97
CA GLU A 158 11.22 -17.48 -22.27
C GLU A 158 11.24 -17.82 -23.77
N ARG A 159 11.31 -19.11 -24.08
CA ARG A 159 11.21 -19.61 -25.46
C ARG A 159 9.75 -19.48 -25.90
N LYS A 160 9.48 -18.51 -26.77
CA LYS A 160 8.11 -18.23 -27.20
C LYS A 160 7.97 -17.85 -28.67
N LEU A 161 6.79 -18.14 -29.23
CA LEU A 161 6.39 -17.78 -30.57
C LEU A 161 4.98 -17.19 -30.56
N ARG A 162 4.81 -16.05 -31.22
CA ARG A 162 3.51 -15.41 -31.38
C ARG A 162 2.91 -15.72 -32.75
N ILE A 163 1.68 -16.23 -32.78
CA ILE A 163 0.92 -16.53 -34.00
C ILE A 163 -0.50 -15.99 -33.83
N ASP A 164 -0.82 -14.92 -34.54
CA ASP A 164 -2.16 -14.33 -34.52
C ASP A 164 -2.98 -14.83 -35.74
N PHE A 165 -4.29 -14.99 -35.58
CA PHE A 165 -5.25 -15.30 -36.65
C PHE A 165 -6.19 -14.12 -36.87
N GLY A 166 -6.44 -13.76 -38.11
CA GLY A 166 -7.19 -12.54 -38.44
C GLY A 166 -6.40 -11.25 -38.16
N SER A 167 -7.13 -10.16 -37.96
CA SER A 167 -6.59 -8.82 -37.66
C SER A 167 -7.63 -7.95 -36.95
N GLY A 168 -7.19 -7.03 -36.09
CA GLY A 168 -7.99 -5.94 -35.54
C GLY A 168 -8.33 -6.07 -34.04
N CYS A 169 -7.99 -7.21 -33.44
CA CYS A 169 -8.21 -7.47 -32.01
C CYS A 169 -6.90 -7.71 -31.24
N GLU A 170 -5.76 -7.75 -31.92
CA GLU A 170 -4.45 -7.99 -31.32
C GLU A 170 -4.08 -6.87 -30.35
N ARG A 171 -3.46 -7.26 -29.24
CA ARG A 171 -2.90 -6.32 -28.26
C ARG A 171 -1.46 -6.62 -27.98
N ASP A 172 -0.72 -5.58 -27.62
CA ASP A 172 0.58 -5.74 -27.00
C ASP A 172 0.38 -6.18 -25.55
N LEU A 173 0.82 -7.40 -25.27
CA LEU A 173 0.92 -7.96 -23.93
C LEU A 173 2.11 -7.28 -23.25
N GLY A 174 1.94 -6.00 -22.92
CA GLY A 174 2.95 -5.17 -22.26
C GLY A 174 3.29 -5.67 -20.85
N PRO A 175 4.08 -4.89 -20.09
CA PRO A 175 4.45 -5.26 -18.73
C PRO A 175 3.21 -5.55 -17.86
N PRO A 176 3.27 -6.52 -16.95
CA PRO A 176 2.14 -6.86 -16.09
C PRO A 176 1.60 -5.63 -15.35
N GLN A 177 0.28 -5.44 -15.31
CA GLN A 177 -0.34 -4.24 -14.73
C GLN A 177 0.03 -4.00 -13.25
N TRP A 178 0.31 -5.07 -12.49
CA TRP A 178 0.76 -4.95 -11.10
C TRP A 178 2.07 -4.17 -10.97
N LEU A 179 2.96 -4.24 -11.96
CA LEU A 179 4.21 -3.50 -11.97
C LEU A 179 3.95 -1.99 -12.09
N LEU A 180 3.01 -1.60 -12.96
CA LEU A 180 2.60 -0.22 -13.14
C LEU A 180 1.96 0.34 -11.85
N TYR A 181 1.08 -0.44 -11.20
CA TYR A 181 0.50 -0.05 -9.91
C TYR A 181 1.56 0.05 -8.81
N GLY A 182 2.50 -0.89 -8.76
CA GLY A 182 3.62 -0.87 -7.80
C GLY A 182 4.47 0.40 -7.92
N LEU A 183 4.83 0.79 -9.15
CA LEU A 183 5.57 2.01 -9.42
C LEU A 183 4.77 3.27 -9.04
N GLY A 184 3.47 3.30 -9.35
CA GLY A 184 2.59 4.42 -8.99
C GLY A 184 2.49 4.63 -7.47
N ILE A 185 2.30 3.55 -6.71
CA ILE A 185 2.23 3.60 -5.24
C ILE A 185 3.56 4.08 -4.65
N ALA A 186 4.69 3.57 -5.15
CA ALA A 186 6.01 3.97 -4.69
C ALA A 186 6.26 5.47 -4.90
N ALA A 187 5.89 6.02 -6.06
CA ALA A 187 6.03 7.44 -6.35
C ALA A 187 5.22 8.32 -5.38
N VAL A 188 3.97 7.96 -5.11
CA VAL A 188 3.10 8.70 -4.17
C VAL A 188 3.68 8.66 -2.75
N ALA A 189 4.20 7.52 -2.30
CA ALA A 189 4.82 7.38 -0.99
C ALA A 189 6.06 8.27 -0.85
N ILE A 190 6.91 8.34 -1.87
CA ILE A 190 8.11 9.19 -1.89
C ILE A 190 7.72 10.67 -1.80
N VAL A 191 6.77 11.12 -2.62
CA VAL A 191 6.28 12.51 -2.62
C VAL A 191 5.67 12.87 -1.26
N GLY A 192 4.83 11.99 -0.72
CA GLY A 192 4.22 12.16 0.60
C GLY A 192 5.28 12.26 1.71
N TRP A 193 6.33 11.45 1.65
CA TRP A 193 7.40 11.48 2.66
C TRP A 193 8.23 12.78 2.58
N ILE A 194 8.56 13.23 1.37
CA ILE A 194 9.26 14.52 1.17
C ILE A 194 8.41 15.67 1.71
N GLY A 195 7.11 15.72 1.36
CA GLY A 195 6.18 16.75 1.85
C GLY A 195 6.07 16.78 3.38
N LEU A 196 5.97 15.61 4.02
CA LEU A 196 5.93 15.49 5.47
C LEU A 196 7.24 15.94 6.14
N LYS A 197 8.41 15.65 5.56
CA LYS A 197 9.71 16.16 6.06
C LYS A 197 9.77 17.68 6.00
N ILE A 198 9.34 18.29 4.90
CA ILE A 198 9.32 19.75 4.73
C ILE A 198 8.37 20.40 5.74
N SER A 199 7.15 19.87 5.88
CA SER A 199 6.17 20.36 6.86
C SER A 199 6.69 20.28 8.30
N ARG A 200 7.30 19.14 8.68
CA ARG A 200 7.92 18.98 10.00
C ARG A 200 9.08 19.96 10.23
N LYS A 201 9.87 20.28 9.22
CA LYS A 201 10.95 21.28 9.30
C LYS A 201 10.38 22.68 9.55
N ARG A 202 9.39 23.10 8.76
CA ARG A 202 8.69 24.40 8.93
C ARG A 202 8.06 24.54 10.32
N MET A 203 7.35 23.52 10.79
CA MET A 203 6.74 23.50 12.13
C MET A 203 7.78 23.67 13.26
N ARG A 204 8.96 23.03 13.13
CA ARG A 204 10.05 23.18 14.11
C ARG A 204 10.66 24.59 14.08
N GLU A 205 10.81 25.17 12.90
CA GLU A 205 11.32 26.55 12.73
C GLU A 205 10.34 27.58 13.30
N GLU A 206 9.04 27.42 13.07
CA GLU A 206 8.01 28.27 13.67
C GLU A 206 7.98 28.18 15.20
N GLN A 207 8.11 26.98 15.76
CA GLN A 207 8.21 26.79 17.22
C GLN A 207 9.46 27.45 17.81
N ARG A 208 10.59 27.41 17.10
CA ARG A 208 11.83 28.10 17.50
C ARG A 208 11.67 29.62 17.45
N ARG A 209 11.05 30.16 16.40
CA ARG A 209 10.73 31.60 16.28
C ARG A 209 9.84 32.09 17.42
N LYS A 210 8.77 31.36 17.74
CA LYS A 210 7.85 31.69 18.85
C LYS A 210 8.53 31.66 20.22
N LYS A 211 9.47 30.73 20.45
CA LYS A 211 10.28 30.70 21.70
C LYS A 211 11.34 31.80 21.78
N GLY A 212 11.88 32.27 20.67
CA GLY A 212 12.89 33.33 20.62
C GLY A 212 12.32 34.73 20.91
N GLN A 213 11.10 35.03 20.47
CA GLN A 213 10.47 36.33 20.70
C GLN A 213 10.03 36.54 22.17
N GLY A 214 9.65 35.47 22.87
CA GLY A 214 9.30 35.54 24.31
C GLY A 214 10.47 35.85 25.25
N LYS A 215 11.72 35.86 24.77
CA LYS A 215 12.91 36.24 25.55
C LYS A 215 13.35 37.69 25.36
N ARG A 216 12.82 38.41 24.35
CA ARG A 216 13.18 39.82 24.06
C ARG A 216 12.20 40.85 24.63
N GLN A 217 11.07 40.41 25.19
CA GLN A 217 10.16 41.25 25.97
C GLN A 217 10.26 40.83 27.45
N LYS A 218 11.34 41.21 28.11
CA LYS A 218 11.44 41.27 29.57
C LYS A 218 12.50 42.28 29.96
#